data_AF-A0A366L881-F1
#
_entry.id   AF-A0A366L881-F1
#
_cell.length_a   1.000
_cell.length_b   1.000
_cell.length_c   1.000
_cell.angle_alpha   90.00
_cell.angle_beta   90.00
_cell.angle_gamma   90.00
#
_symmetry.space_group_name_H-M   'P 1'
#
loop_
_entity.id
_entity.type
_entity.pdbx_description
1 polymer ?
#
loop_
_entity_poly.entity_id
_entity_poly.type
_entity_poly.pdbx_seq_one_letter_code
_entity_poly.pdbx_strand_id
1 'polypeptide(L)'
;MLLLCACFGKIKQGTAKSGLVRFTENEILEQLDLSFKDIPDKYYPAGKHGDIKYNFFLDLEHGYFNTAGNRIHLFADDKRWAVVFEKSGYQNRATAASIELDYIGNCINYSVEKFEETTYISNTANITLIDSDEFTRIEDKESKESFEIIARDIKEIKVRDKIVPFNNNYLDYEKLGIKVKEYDNPNKLIGFPDFIRYLHETDPELISATDSDIRQHIPKDIPKLTTIDKFHYSSHYDDKVLPSGQELYKLIAKIIVTRDTANWKPTQKPNNSWKNWESGNL
;
A
#
# COMPACT_ATOMS: atom_id res chain seq x y z
N MET A 1 -58.97 -38.60 48.34
CA MET A 1 -57.57 -38.45 47.93
C MET A 1 -57.57 -37.64 46.63
N LEU A 2 -57.30 -36.34 46.71
CA LEU A 2 -57.21 -35.45 45.55
C LEU A 2 -55.98 -35.83 44.71
N LEU A 3 -56.11 -35.88 43.40
CA LEU A 3 -54.97 -35.67 42.50
C LEU A 3 -55.31 -34.53 41.53
N LEU A 4 -54.51 -33.48 41.67
CA LEU A 4 -54.51 -32.26 40.88
C LEU A 4 -53.71 -32.43 39.58
N CYS A 5 -54.17 -31.67 38.60
CA CYS A 5 -53.68 -31.42 37.25
C CYS A 5 -52.24 -30.88 37.18
N ALA A 6 -51.51 -31.20 36.11
CA ALA A 6 -50.51 -30.29 35.51
C ALA A 6 -50.17 -30.68 34.06
N CYS A 7 -50.72 -29.93 33.11
CA CYS A 7 -50.30 -29.92 31.71
C CYS A 7 -48.94 -29.20 31.57
N PHE A 8 -47.92 -29.89 31.08
CA PHE A 8 -46.65 -29.26 30.71
C PHE A 8 -46.71 -28.71 29.29
N GLY A 9 -46.77 -27.38 29.18
CA GLY A 9 -46.57 -26.66 27.93
C GLY A 9 -45.09 -26.71 27.51
N LYS A 10 -44.84 -27.13 26.26
CA LYS A 10 -43.52 -27.03 25.62
C LYS A 10 -43.22 -25.56 25.30
N ILE A 11 -42.28 -24.97 26.03
CA ILE A 11 -41.67 -23.69 25.70
C ILE A 11 -40.81 -23.90 24.45
N LYS A 12 -41.19 -23.30 23.32
CA LYS A 12 -40.31 -23.16 22.16
C LYS A 12 -39.20 -22.17 22.53
N GLN A 13 -37.98 -22.67 22.75
CA GLN A 13 -36.79 -21.83 22.75
C GLN A 13 -36.63 -21.28 21.33
N GLY A 14 -36.93 -19.99 21.15
CA GLY A 14 -36.52 -19.25 19.97
C GLY A 14 -35.01 -19.18 19.95
N THR A 15 -34.39 -19.87 19.00
CA THR A 15 -32.99 -19.65 18.65
C THR A 15 -32.84 -18.20 18.20
N ALA A 16 -32.22 -17.37 19.05
CA ALA A 16 -31.74 -16.07 18.66
C ALA A 16 -30.83 -16.26 17.44
N LYS A 17 -31.26 -15.79 16.26
CA LYS A 17 -30.34 -15.60 15.14
C LYS A 17 -29.24 -14.68 15.67
N SER A 18 -28.03 -15.19 15.84
CA SER A 18 -26.86 -14.33 16.05
C SER A 18 -26.82 -13.41 14.85
N GLY A 19 -27.14 -12.13 15.04
CA GLY A 19 -27.04 -11.14 13.97
C GLY A 19 -25.63 -11.24 13.41
N LEU A 20 -25.49 -11.50 12.11
CA LEU A 20 -24.19 -11.37 11.46
C LEU A 20 -23.72 -9.95 11.73
N VAL A 21 -22.65 -9.79 12.50
CA VAL A 21 -21.96 -8.52 12.63
C VAL A 21 -21.40 -8.23 11.25
N ARG A 22 -22.09 -7.35 10.52
CA ARG A 22 -21.61 -6.76 9.27
C ARG A 22 -20.98 -5.42 9.63
N PHE A 23 -19.78 -5.21 9.13
CA PHE A 23 -19.15 -3.89 9.13
C PHE A 23 -19.99 -2.90 8.31
N THR A 24 -19.89 -1.62 8.66
CA THR A 24 -20.66 -0.54 8.00
C THR A 24 -19.73 0.42 7.26
N GLU A 25 -20.29 1.25 6.38
CA GLU A 25 -19.49 2.26 5.65
C GLU A 25 -18.84 3.23 6.65
N ASN A 26 -19.60 3.68 7.65
CA ASN A 26 -19.11 4.57 8.71
C ASN A 26 -17.94 3.96 9.48
N GLU A 27 -18.03 2.67 9.81
CA GLU A 27 -16.96 1.98 10.52
C GLU A 27 -15.68 1.92 9.69
N ILE A 28 -15.77 1.58 8.40
CA ILE A 28 -14.61 1.54 7.50
C ILE A 28 -13.98 2.94 7.40
N LEU A 29 -14.80 3.96 7.18
CA LEU A 29 -14.33 5.35 7.09
C LEU A 29 -13.66 5.81 8.39
N GLU A 30 -14.19 5.43 9.55
CA GLU A 30 -13.57 5.72 10.85
C GLU A 30 -12.20 5.05 10.97
N GLN A 31 -12.03 3.80 10.55
CA GLN A 31 -10.71 3.14 10.58
C GLN A 31 -9.71 3.79 9.62
N LEU A 32 -10.17 4.24 8.44
CA LEU A 32 -9.33 4.97 7.49
C LEU A 32 -8.91 6.33 8.07
N ASP A 33 -9.81 7.05 8.73
CA ASP A 33 -9.50 8.32 9.41
C ASP A 33 -8.49 8.14 10.55
N LEU A 34 -8.61 7.06 11.33
CA LEU A 34 -7.66 6.75 12.40
C LEU A 34 -6.27 6.48 11.84
N SER A 35 -6.19 5.66 10.79
CA SER A 35 -4.90 5.31 10.17
C SER A 35 -4.26 6.49 9.45
N PHE A 36 -5.05 7.37 8.84
CA PHE A 36 -4.57 8.63 8.28
C PHE A 36 -3.96 9.58 9.33
N LYS A 37 -4.35 9.43 10.61
CA LYS A 37 -3.81 10.21 11.74
C LYS A 37 -2.71 9.47 12.50
N ASP A 38 -2.24 8.36 11.97
CA ASP A 38 -1.30 7.44 12.63
C ASP A 38 -1.81 6.87 13.96
N ILE A 39 -3.13 6.86 14.18
CA ILE A 39 -3.75 6.36 15.41
C ILE A 39 -4.08 4.88 15.22
N PRO A 40 -3.47 3.94 16.00
CA PRO A 40 -3.82 2.53 15.93
C PRO A 40 -5.30 2.33 16.26
N ASP A 41 -5.99 1.61 15.40
CA ASP A 41 -7.42 1.37 15.53
C ASP A 41 -7.75 0.23 16.52
N LYS A 42 -9.04 -0.13 16.64
CA LYS A 42 -9.50 -1.18 17.57
C LYS A 42 -9.08 -2.60 17.16
N TYR A 43 -8.60 -2.79 15.94
CA TYR A 43 -8.14 -4.07 15.38
C TYR A 43 -6.67 -4.33 15.61
N TYR A 44 -5.88 -3.29 15.90
CA TYR A 44 -4.52 -3.47 16.38
C TYR A 44 -4.48 -4.38 17.61
N PRO A 45 -3.48 -5.28 17.71
CA PRO A 45 -3.26 -6.04 18.92
C PRO A 45 -3.14 -5.10 20.13
N ALA A 46 -3.74 -5.47 21.26
CA ALA A 46 -3.75 -4.63 22.46
C ALA A 46 -2.34 -4.20 22.88
N GLY A 47 -1.34 -5.08 22.72
CA GLY A 47 0.05 -4.85 23.11
C GLY A 47 0.23 -4.84 24.64
N LYS A 48 1.47 -4.65 25.07
CA LYS A 48 1.87 -4.36 26.45
C LYS A 48 2.27 -2.89 26.59
N HIS A 49 2.37 -2.42 27.83
CA HIS A 49 2.97 -1.12 28.10
C HIS A 49 4.41 -1.08 27.57
N GLY A 50 4.75 -0.07 26.76
CA GLY A 50 6.05 0.05 26.10
C GLY A 50 6.10 -0.48 24.65
N ASP A 51 5.07 -1.18 24.18
CA ASP A 51 5.00 -1.57 22.76
C ASP A 51 4.79 -0.33 21.88
N ILE A 52 5.46 -0.32 20.73
CA ILE A 52 5.38 0.74 19.72
C ILE A 52 4.49 0.26 18.59
N LYS A 53 3.46 1.05 18.26
CA LYS A 53 2.54 0.77 17.15
C LYS A 53 2.74 1.80 16.07
N TYR A 54 3.11 1.34 14.88
CA TYR A 54 3.15 2.18 13.69
C TYR A 54 1.89 1.92 12.88
N ASN A 55 1.13 2.98 12.60
CA ASN A 55 -0.03 2.91 11.73
C ASN A 55 0.19 3.82 10.54
N PHE A 56 0.58 3.23 9.42
CA PHE A 56 0.88 3.93 8.18
C PHE A 56 -0.34 4.02 7.27
N PHE A 57 -0.32 5.01 6.39
CA PHE A 57 -1.33 5.27 5.39
C PHE A 57 -0.64 5.64 4.07
N LEU A 58 -1.36 5.54 2.95
CA LEU A 58 -0.82 5.87 1.63
C LEU A 58 -0.28 7.31 1.57
N ASP A 59 1.05 7.42 1.52
CA ASP A 59 1.77 8.67 1.30
C ASP A 59 2.47 8.65 -0.07
N LEU A 60 1.90 9.38 -1.04
CA LEU A 60 2.51 9.54 -2.37
C LEU A 60 3.63 10.58 -2.40
N GLU A 61 3.79 11.36 -1.33
CA GLU A 61 4.70 12.50 -1.19
C GLU A 61 5.86 12.21 -0.22
N HIS A 62 6.06 10.94 0.13
CA HIS A 62 7.01 10.51 1.14
C HIS A 62 8.45 10.97 0.84
N GLY A 63 9.06 11.72 1.78
CA GLY A 63 10.35 12.40 1.56
C GLY A 63 11.54 11.48 1.26
N TYR A 64 11.55 10.24 1.76
CA TYR A 64 12.62 9.26 1.49
C TYR A 64 12.25 8.19 0.44
N PHE A 65 11.12 8.36 -0.25
CA PHE A 65 10.61 7.35 -1.19
C PHE A 65 10.20 8.04 -2.49
N ASN A 66 10.97 7.83 -3.54
CA ASN A 66 10.67 8.31 -4.88
C ASN A 66 9.57 7.45 -5.49
N THR A 67 8.32 7.87 -5.31
CA THR A 67 7.14 7.17 -5.82
C THR A 67 7.17 7.06 -7.34
N ALA A 68 6.85 5.86 -7.83
CA ALA A 68 6.69 5.55 -9.24
C ALA A 68 5.29 4.98 -9.52
N GLY A 69 4.91 3.88 -8.86
CA GLY A 69 3.60 3.24 -9.01
C GLY A 69 2.78 3.29 -7.72
N ASN A 70 1.45 3.23 -7.86
CA ASN A 70 0.55 3.03 -6.72
C ASN A 70 -0.80 2.45 -7.15
N ARG A 71 -1.41 1.67 -6.24
CA ARG A 71 -2.69 0.97 -6.44
C ARG A 71 -3.43 0.81 -5.11
N ILE A 72 -4.73 0.53 -5.17
CA ILE A 72 -5.54 0.20 -3.99
C ILE A 72 -6.25 -1.13 -4.22
N HIS A 73 -6.06 -2.10 -3.33
CA HIS A 73 -6.69 -3.42 -3.42
C HIS A 73 -7.78 -3.57 -2.37
N LEU A 74 -8.96 -4.01 -2.80
CA LEU A 74 -10.12 -4.15 -1.92
C LEU A 74 -10.49 -5.63 -1.74
N PHE A 75 -10.69 -6.03 -0.50
CA PHE A 75 -11.07 -7.40 -0.13
C PHE A 75 -12.24 -7.37 0.84
N ALA A 76 -13.21 -8.27 0.65
CA ALA A 76 -14.28 -8.43 1.63
C ALA A 76 -15.07 -9.75 1.47
N ASP A 77 -15.64 -10.21 2.59
CA ASP A 77 -16.74 -11.17 2.64
C ASP A 77 -17.84 -10.67 3.60
N ASP A 78 -18.70 -11.55 4.12
CA ASP A 78 -19.77 -11.14 5.05
C ASP A 78 -19.28 -10.64 6.42
N LYS A 79 -18.04 -10.94 6.81
CA LYS A 79 -17.49 -10.65 8.15
C LYS A 79 -16.14 -9.95 8.13
N ARG A 80 -15.36 -10.16 7.08
CA ARG A 80 -13.99 -9.66 6.94
C ARG A 80 -13.91 -8.60 5.85
N TRP A 81 -13.04 -7.62 6.05
CA TRP A 81 -12.66 -6.67 5.02
C TRP A 81 -11.21 -6.24 5.20
N ALA A 82 -10.60 -5.85 4.08
CA ALA A 82 -9.29 -5.21 4.06
C ALA A 82 -9.18 -4.25 2.86
N VAL A 83 -8.48 -3.15 3.08
CA VAL A 83 -7.90 -2.27 2.08
C VAL A 83 -6.39 -2.45 2.17
N VAL A 84 -5.74 -2.68 1.03
CA VAL A 84 -4.28 -2.69 0.94
C VAL A 84 -3.87 -1.58 -0.03
N PHE A 85 -3.17 -0.58 0.47
CA PHE A 85 -2.56 0.45 -0.34
C PHE A 85 -1.19 -0.04 -0.82
N GLU A 86 -0.94 0.04 -2.11
CA GLU A 86 0.32 -0.31 -2.74
C GLU A 86 1.01 0.97 -3.21
N LYS A 87 2.29 1.13 -2.87
CA LYS A 87 3.17 2.18 -3.40
C LYS A 87 4.51 1.54 -3.77
N SER A 88 4.96 1.74 -5.00
CA SER A 88 6.26 1.24 -5.46
C SER A 88 7.15 2.37 -5.96
N GLY A 89 8.46 2.22 -5.76
CA GLY A 89 9.41 3.30 -6.00
C GLY A 89 10.81 3.00 -5.49
N TYR A 90 11.62 4.06 -5.36
CA TYR A 90 12.99 3.98 -4.88
C TYR A 90 13.14 4.65 -3.50
N GLN A 91 13.63 3.88 -2.52
CA GLN A 91 13.85 4.29 -1.14
C GLN A 91 15.32 4.63 -0.92
N ASN A 92 15.63 5.92 -0.82
CA ASN A 92 17.01 6.41 -0.85
C ASN A 92 17.84 6.04 0.40
N ARG A 93 17.21 5.96 1.57
CA ARG A 93 17.89 5.54 2.82
C ARG A 93 18.27 4.06 2.84
N ALA A 94 17.51 3.24 2.14
CA ALA A 94 17.77 1.81 2.02
C ALA A 94 18.63 1.48 0.79
N THR A 95 18.85 2.45 -0.11
CA THR A 95 19.41 2.24 -1.45
C THR A 95 18.74 1.03 -2.12
N ALA A 96 17.42 1.03 -2.13
CA ALA A 96 16.61 -0.10 -2.61
C ALA A 96 15.37 0.40 -3.35
N ALA A 97 14.92 -0.36 -4.33
CA ALA A 97 13.61 -0.19 -4.93
C ALA A 97 12.70 -1.18 -4.25
N SER A 98 11.53 -0.71 -3.83
CA SER A 98 10.62 -1.51 -3.02
C SER A 98 9.16 -1.21 -3.34
N ILE A 99 8.31 -2.10 -2.87
CA ILE A 99 6.88 -1.89 -2.72
C ILE A 99 6.59 -1.77 -1.23
N GLU A 100 5.95 -0.68 -0.83
CA GLU A 100 5.33 -0.49 0.47
C GLU A 100 3.85 -0.88 0.36
N LEU A 101 3.40 -1.71 1.30
CA LEU A 101 2.03 -2.21 1.39
C LEU A 101 1.45 -1.82 2.74
N ASP A 102 0.49 -0.88 2.77
CA ASP A 102 -0.20 -0.48 4.01
C ASP A 102 -1.58 -1.13 4.10
N TYR A 103 -1.80 -1.83 5.20
CA TYR A 103 -2.96 -2.68 5.42
C TYR A 103 -3.94 -2.03 6.41
N ILE A 104 -5.23 -1.96 6.05
CA ILE A 104 -6.27 -1.48 6.95
C ILE A 104 -7.47 -2.40 6.85
N GLY A 105 -7.99 -2.89 7.97
CA GLY A 105 -9.14 -3.78 7.97
C GLY A 105 -9.32 -4.53 9.28
N ASN A 106 -10.43 -5.26 9.38
CA ASN A 106 -10.76 -6.02 10.59
C ASN A 106 -10.17 -7.44 10.61
N CYS A 107 -9.38 -7.79 9.60
CA CYS A 107 -8.79 -9.11 9.44
C CYS A 107 -7.29 -9.07 9.17
N ILE A 108 -6.64 -7.93 9.46
CA ILE A 108 -5.20 -7.78 9.25
C ILE A 108 -4.43 -8.60 10.29
N ASN A 109 -3.50 -9.42 9.81
CA ASN A 109 -2.51 -10.09 10.64
C ASN A 109 -1.27 -9.18 10.72
N TYR A 110 -1.31 -8.17 11.60
CA TYR A 110 -0.27 -7.16 11.73
C TYR A 110 1.14 -7.76 11.88
N SER A 111 2.14 -7.08 11.30
CA SER A 111 3.54 -7.44 11.53
C SER A 111 3.90 -7.19 12.99
N VAL A 112 4.58 -8.14 13.62
CA VAL A 112 4.98 -8.07 15.03
C VAL A 112 6.45 -8.46 15.15
N GLU A 113 7.29 -7.49 15.41
CA GLU A 113 8.72 -7.67 15.65
C GLU A 113 9.01 -7.53 17.14
N LYS A 114 9.72 -8.52 17.70
CA LYS A 114 10.02 -8.58 19.14
C LYS A 114 11.51 -8.43 19.37
N PHE A 115 11.86 -7.40 20.13
CA PHE A 115 13.19 -7.21 20.71
C PHE A 115 13.10 -7.46 22.22
N GLU A 116 14.25 -7.52 22.90
CA GLU A 116 14.33 -7.93 24.31
C GLU A 116 13.38 -7.15 25.24
N GLU A 117 13.19 -5.84 24.98
CA GLU A 117 12.37 -4.95 25.83
C GLU A 117 11.21 -4.26 25.08
N THR A 118 11.08 -4.44 23.77
CA THR A 118 10.11 -3.69 22.96
C THR A 118 9.53 -4.55 21.86
N THR A 119 8.21 -4.49 21.70
CA THR A 119 7.52 -5.03 20.53
C THR A 119 7.15 -3.90 19.60
N TYR A 120 7.47 -4.05 18.32
CA TYR A 120 6.98 -3.18 17.26
C TYR A 120 5.84 -3.88 16.54
N ILE A 121 4.72 -3.18 16.40
CA ILE A 121 3.54 -3.66 15.70
C ILE A 121 3.28 -2.70 14.55
N SER A 122 3.17 -3.21 13.33
CA SER A 122 2.93 -2.37 12.16
C SER A 122 1.90 -2.97 11.22
N ASN A 123 1.15 -2.09 10.56
CA ASN A 123 0.29 -2.43 9.44
C ASN A 123 0.98 -2.32 8.07
N THR A 124 2.31 -2.15 8.00
CA THR A 124 3.01 -2.10 6.72
C THR A 124 3.81 -3.38 6.44
N ALA A 125 4.02 -3.67 5.17
CA ALA A 125 4.99 -4.65 4.69
C ALA A 125 5.80 -4.06 3.54
N ASN A 126 7.07 -4.45 3.45
CA ASN A 126 7.98 -4.00 2.39
C ASN A 126 8.42 -5.18 1.52
N ILE A 127 8.32 -5.03 0.21
CA ILE A 127 8.76 -6.01 -0.78
C ILE A 127 9.91 -5.43 -1.59
N THR A 128 11.10 -6.03 -1.49
CA THR A 128 12.26 -5.57 -2.26
C THR A 128 12.11 -5.94 -3.74
N LEU A 129 12.21 -4.94 -4.61
CA LEU A 129 12.27 -5.07 -6.06
C LEU A 129 13.72 -5.12 -6.54
N ILE A 130 14.55 -4.20 -6.06
CA ILE A 130 15.99 -4.14 -6.35
C ILE A 130 16.68 -3.87 -5.03
N ASP A 131 17.58 -4.75 -4.62
CA ASP A 131 18.32 -4.62 -3.37
C ASP A 131 19.54 -3.70 -3.51
N SER A 132 20.14 -3.36 -2.37
CA SER A 132 21.32 -2.49 -2.31
C SER A 132 22.54 -3.08 -3.02
N ASP A 133 22.67 -4.41 -3.04
CA ASP A 133 23.80 -5.09 -3.68
C ASP A 133 23.72 -4.93 -5.20
N GLU A 134 22.52 -5.06 -5.75
CA GLU A 134 22.25 -4.83 -7.17
C GLU A 134 22.47 -3.36 -7.55
N PHE A 135 22.01 -2.41 -6.73
CA PHE A 135 22.31 -0.99 -6.98
C PHE A 135 23.81 -0.70 -6.93
N THR A 136 24.53 -1.26 -5.96
CA THR A 136 26.00 -1.16 -5.86
C THR A 136 26.71 -1.79 -7.07
N ARG A 137 26.11 -2.81 -7.69
CA ARG A 137 26.65 -3.45 -8.89
C ARG A 137 26.53 -2.53 -10.12
N ILE A 138 25.41 -1.83 -10.25
CA ILE A 138 25.09 -1.04 -11.44
C ILE A 138 25.48 0.43 -11.33
N GLU A 139 25.88 0.89 -10.13
CA GLU A 139 26.27 2.27 -9.87
C GLU A 139 27.51 2.71 -10.68
N ASP A 140 27.49 3.94 -11.17
CA ASP A 140 28.67 4.60 -11.74
C ASP A 140 29.69 4.92 -10.65
N LYS A 141 30.82 4.22 -10.67
CA LYS A 141 31.91 4.36 -9.70
C LYS A 141 33.01 5.32 -10.16
N GLU A 142 32.98 5.75 -11.41
CA GLU A 142 34.07 6.53 -12.00
C GLU A 142 33.92 8.03 -11.72
N SER A 143 32.68 8.51 -11.60
CA SER A 143 32.39 9.90 -11.26
C SER A 143 32.40 10.10 -9.75
N LYS A 144 33.02 11.19 -9.28
CA LYS A 144 33.01 11.56 -7.85
C LYS A 144 31.69 12.17 -7.39
N GLU A 145 30.76 12.38 -8.32
CA GLU A 145 29.49 13.09 -8.12
C GLU A 145 28.27 12.26 -8.60
N SER A 146 28.45 10.97 -8.91
CA SER A 146 27.42 10.06 -9.46
C SER A 146 26.53 9.37 -8.43
N PHE A 147 26.17 10.06 -7.35
CA PHE A 147 25.30 9.48 -6.34
C PHE A 147 23.98 8.98 -6.97
N GLU A 148 23.70 7.69 -6.82
CA GLU A 148 22.49 7.03 -7.33
C GLU A 148 22.32 7.11 -8.87
N ILE A 149 23.42 7.03 -9.60
CA ILE A 149 23.46 7.03 -11.07
C ILE A 149 23.89 5.65 -11.59
N ILE A 150 23.22 5.15 -12.63
CA ILE A 150 23.54 3.88 -13.28
C ILE A 150 24.68 4.07 -14.29
N ALA A 151 25.70 3.21 -14.22
CA ALA A 151 26.86 3.23 -15.10
C ALA A 151 26.49 3.00 -16.57
N ARG A 152 27.27 3.61 -17.48
CA ARG A 152 26.94 3.66 -18.92
C ARG A 152 26.97 2.29 -19.60
N ASP A 153 27.85 1.41 -19.14
CA ASP A 153 28.13 0.11 -19.73
C ASP A 153 27.12 -0.96 -19.30
N ILE A 154 26.30 -0.69 -18.27
CA ILE A 154 25.22 -1.58 -17.84
C ILE A 154 24.27 -1.88 -19.01
N LYS A 155 23.88 -3.16 -19.11
CA LYS A 155 22.96 -3.67 -20.13
C LYS A 155 21.72 -4.33 -19.54
N GLU A 156 21.80 -4.75 -18.29
CA GLU A 156 20.74 -5.46 -17.61
C GLU A 156 20.80 -5.22 -16.10
N ILE A 157 19.62 -5.20 -15.50
CA ILE A 157 19.41 -4.95 -14.08
C ILE A 157 18.51 -6.06 -13.55
N LYS A 158 18.86 -6.59 -12.39
CA LYS A 158 18.07 -7.59 -11.68
C LYS A 158 16.93 -6.90 -10.95
N VAL A 159 15.71 -7.28 -11.28
CA VAL A 159 14.48 -6.85 -10.62
C VAL A 159 13.81 -8.11 -10.07
N ARG A 160 13.80 -8.25 -8.75
CA ARG A 160 13.43 -9.47 -8.02
C ARG A 160 14.27 -10.67 -8.48
N ASP A 161 13.62 -11.66 -9.07
CA ASP A 161 14.18 -12.89 -9.61
C ASP A 161 14.41 -12.80 -11.14
N LYS A 162 14.15 -11.65 -11.76
CA LYS A 162 14.26 -11.44 -13.21
C LYS A 162 15.45 -10.56 -13.58
N ILE A 163 16.07 -10.87 -14.71
CA ILE A 163 17.06 -9.99 -15.36
C ILE A 163 16.32 -9.21 -16.45
N VAL A 164 16.33 -7.89 -16.34
CA VAL A 164 15.60 -6.97 -17.22
C VAL A 164 16.60 -6.16 -18.05
N PRO A 165 16.40 -6.04 -19.38
CA PRO A 165 17.23 -5.15 -20.20
C PRO A 165 17.17 -3.71 -19.72
N PHE A 166 18.34 -3.08 -19.57
CA PHE A 166 18.44 -1.68 -19.18
C PHE A 166 18.48 -0.78 -20.41
N ASN A 167 17.53 0.15 -20.50
CA ASN A 167 17.56 1.21 -21.48
C ASN A 167 18.42 2.38 -20.96
N ASN A 168 19.59 2.58 -21.55
CA ASN A 168 20.49 3.69 -21.21
C ASN A 168 20.31 4.93 -22.11
N ASN A 169 19.24 4.98 -22.92
CA ASN A 169 18.94 6.14 -23.75
C ASN A 169 18.02 7.11 -23.01
N TYR A 170 18.59 8.18 -22.43
CA TYR A 170 17.83 9.19 -21.68
C TYR A 170 16.68 9.82 -22.47
N LEU A 171 16.78 9.89 -23.81
CA LEU A 171 15.71 10.44 -24.65
C LEU A 171 14.42 9.61 -24.56
N ASP A 172 14.50 8.31 -24.26
CA ASP A 172 13.32 7.47 -24.07
C ASP A 172 12.64 7.73 -22.73
N TYR A 173 13.37 8.22 -21.73
CA TYR A 173 12.86 8.66 -20.43
C TYR A 173 12.16 10.02 -20.56
N GLU A 174 12.79 10.96 -21.27
CA GLU A 174 12.22 12.29 -21.53
C GLU A 174 10.89 12.20 -22.30
N LYS A 175 10.75 11.27 -23.26
CA LYS A 175 9.47 11.01 -23.96
C LYS A 175 8.33 10.63 -23.02
N LEU A 176 8.65 10.00 -21.89
CA LEU A 176 7.69 9.60 -20.85
C LEU A 176 7.48 10.69 -19.81
N GLY A 177 8.16 11.84 -19.93
CA GLY A 177 8.10 12.95 -18.98
C GLY A 177 9.01 12.78 -17.76
N ILE A 178 9.94 11.81 -17.80
CA ILE A 178 10.96 11.61 -16.76
C ILE A 178 12.12 12.56 -17.06
N LYS A 179 12.41 13.48 -16.13
CA LYS A 179 13.46 14.48 -16.28
C LYS A 179 14.75 13.96 -15.69
N VAL A 180 15.68 13.55 -16.55
CA VAL A 180 17.03 13.17 -16.12
C VAL A 180 17.75 14.41 -15.59
N LYS A 181 18.29 14.32 -14.38
CA LYS A 181 19.01 15.43 -13.72
C LYS A 181 20.17 15.91 -14.62
N GLU A 182 20.29 17.23 -14.77
CA GLU A 182 21.39 17.85 -15.53
C GLU A 182 22.57 18.27 -14.63
N TYR A 183 22.28 18.69 -13.40
CA TYR A 183 23.29 19.09 -12.41
C TYR A 183 24.10 17.86 -11.98
N ASP A 184 25.44 17.98 -12.01
CA ASP A 184 26.41 16.91 -11.72
C ASP A 184 26.24 15.62 -12.53
N ASN A 185 25.55 15.69 -13.68
CA ASN A 185 25.34 14.58 -14.61
C ASN A 185 25.54 15.02 -16.08
N PRO A 186 26.75 15.47 -16.47
CA PRO A 186 27.03 15.97 -17.83
C PRO A 186 26.83 14.90 -18.92
N ASN A 187 26.85 13.63 -18.53
CA ASN A 187 26.70 12.48 -19.41
C ASN A 187 25.25 12.03 -19.61
N LYS A 188 24.27 12.69 -18.95
CA LYS A 188 22.85 12.34 -18.95
C LYS A 188 22.59 10.85 -18.67
N LEU A 189 23.32 10.32 -17.69
CA LEU A 189 23.11 8.96 -17.19
C LEU A 189 21.81 8.87 -16.40
N ILE A 190 21.25 7.68 -16.32
CA ILE A 190 19.94 7.45 -15.69
C ILE A 190 20.13 7.31 -14.18
N GLY A 191 19.34 8.04 -13.38
CA GLY A 191 19.31 7.87 -11.94
C GLY A 191 18.51 6.63 -11.52
N PHE A 192 18.80 6.07 -10.35
CA PHE A 192 18.04 4.96 -9.76
C PHE A 192 16.51 5.23 -9.75
N PRO A 193 15.99 6.37 -9.24
CA PRO A 193 14.55 6.62 -9.24
C PRO A 193 13.96 6.78 -10.66
N ASP A 194 14.74 7.31 -11.60
CA ASP A 194 14.30 7.48 -12.99
C ASP A 194 14.10 6.13 -13.69
N PHE A 195 14.98 5.16 -13.40
CA PHE A 195 14.82 3.79 -13.88
C PHE A 195 13.53 3.15 -13.35
N ILE A 196 13.19 3.32 -12.07
CA ILE A 196 11.96 2.74 -11.51
C ILE A 196 10.71 3.39 -12.14
N ARG A 197 10.72 4.71 -12.37
CA ARG A 197 9.63 5.40 -13.09
C ARG A 197 9.54 4.96 -14.55
N TYR A 198 10.66 4.67 -15.20
CA TYR A 198 10.65 4.10 -16.55
C TYR A 198 10.01 2.72 -16.58
N LEU A 199 10.33 1.84 -15.63
CA LEU A 199 9.66 0.54 -15.49
C LEU A 199 8.15 0.71 -15.24
N HIS A 200 7.74 1.66 -14.39
CA HIS A 200 6.32 1.95 -14.19
C HIS A 200 5.57 2.27 -15.49
N GLU A 201 6.18 3.09 -16.35
CA GLU A 201 5.55 3.58 -17.58
C GLU A 201 5.59 2.55 -18.72
N THR A 202 6.54 1.60 -18.70
CA THR A 202 6.78 0.66 -19.81
C THR A 202 6.40 -0.78 -19.50
N ASP A 203 6.55 -1.22 -18.25
CA ASP A 203 6.20 -2.56 -17.77
C ASP A 203 5.81 -2.51 -16.27
N PRO A 204 4.64 -1.93 -15.93
CA PRO A 204 4.23 -1.71 -14.55
C PRO A 204 4.09 -3.01 -13.74
N GLU A 205 3.92 -4.17 -14.38
CA GLU A 205 3.82 -5.46 -13.68
C GLU A 205 5.14 -5.86 -13.01
N LEU A 206 6.29 -5.39 -13.50
CA LEU A 206 7.60 -5.67 -12.88
C LEU A 206 7.75 -5.05 -11.49
N ILE A 207 7.09 -3.92 -11.25
CA ILE A 207 7.24 -3.14 -10.02
C ILE A 207 5.96 -3.10 -9.17
N SER A 208 4.92 -3.81 -9.60
CA SER A 208 3.68 -3.93 -8.84
C SER A 208 3.64 -5.17 -7.96
N ALA A 209 2.82 -5.13 -6.93
CA ALA A 209 2.72 -6.23 -5.98
C ALA A 209 2.02 -7.41 -6.64
N THR A 210 2.56 -8.61 -6.42
CA THR A 210 1.86 -9.84 -6.79
C THR A 210 0.71 -10.10 -5.81
N ASP A 211 -0.26 -10.94 -6.18
CA ASP A 211 -1.32 -11.33 -5.24
C ASP A 211 -0.75 -12.03 -3.99
N SER A 212 0.39 -12.72 -4.11
CA SER A 212 1.10 -13.32 -2.97
C SER A 212 1.70 -12.26 -2.04
N ASP A 213 2.23 -11.16 -2.59
CA ASP A 213 2.76 -10.05 -1.80
C ASP A 213 1.64 -9.37 -1.02
N ILE A 214 0.55 -9.03 -1.72
CA ILE A 214 -0.62 -8.35 -1.14
C ILE A 214 -1.30 -9.20 -0.06
N ARG A 215 -1.19 -10.53 -0.13
CA ARG A 215 -1.85 -11.45 0.82
C ARG A 215 -0.99 -11.83 2.03
N GLN A 216 0.19 -11.24 2.22
CA GLN A 216 1.07 -11.59 3.35
C GLN A 216 0.38 -11.39 4.71
N HIS A 217 -0.43 -10.33 4.85
CA HIS A 217 -1.04 -9.94 6.11
C HIS A 217 -2.58 -9.98 6.11
N ILE A 218 -3.19 -10.66 5.14
CA ILE A 218 -4.64 -10.89 5.10
C ILE A 218 -4.97 -12.37 4.88
N PRO A 219 -6.17 -12.86 5.29
CA PRO A 219 -6.53 -14.26 5.10
C PRO A 219 -6.50 -14.67 3.63
N LYS A 220 -5.87 -15.81 3.31
CA LYS A 220 -5.73 -16.27 1.91
C LYS A 220 -7.05 -16.52 1.20
N ASP A 221 -8.10 -16.83 1.95
CA ASP A 221 -9.44 -17.14 1.44
C ASP A 221 -10.36 -15.92 1.33
N ILE A 222 -9.93 -14.72 1.77
CA ILE A 222 -10.76 -13.52 1.62
C ILE A 222 -10.90 -13.17 0.12
N PRO A 223 -12.13 -12.98 -0.39
CA PRO A 223 -12.32 -12.60 -1.79
C PRO A 223 -11.70 -11.24 -2.10
N LYS A 224 -10.94 -11.18 -3.19
CA LYS A 224 -10.51 -9.91 -3.79
C LYS A 224 -11.69 -9.36 -4.59
N LEU A 225 -12.15 -8.16 -4.24
CA LEU A 225 -13.25 -7.49 -4.94
C LEU A 225 -12.73 -6.81 -6.21
N THR A 226 -11.72 -5.96 -6.07
CA THR A 226 -11.15 -5.20 -7.20
C THR A 226 -9.77 -4.64 -6.87
N THR A 227 -9.11 -4.09 -7.88
CA THR A 227 -7.94 -3.20 -7.75
C THR A 227 -8.27 -1.88 -8.43
N ILE A 228 -7.92 -0.77 -7.79
CA ILE A 228 -8.14 0.58 -8.28
C ILE A 228 -6.78 1.16 -8.67
N ASP A 229 -6.55 1.33 -9.97
CA ASP A 229 -5.30 1.87 -10.51
C ASP A 229 -5.34 3.38 -10.76
N LYS A 230 -6.56 3.95 -10.83
CA LYS A 230 -6.79 5.37 -11.14
C LYS A 230 -7.72 5.97 -10.12
N PHE A 231 -7.22 6.90 -9.33
CA PHE A 231 -7.98 7.59 -8.30
C PHE A 231 -7.51 9.04 -8.12
N HIS A 232 -8.39 9.84 -7.54
CA HIS A 232 -8.03 11.17 -7.08
C HIS A 232 -7.44 11.05 -5.66
N TYR A 233 -6.20 11.47 -5.51
CA TYR A 233 -5.48 11.58 -4.24
C TYR A 233 -5.52 13.03 -3.77
N SER A 234 -5.69 13.19 -2.46
CA SER A 234 -5.45 14.44 -1.74
C SER A 234 -4.27 14.21 -0.81
N SER A 235 -3.42 15.23 -0.65
CA SER A 235 -2.16 15.13 0.10
C SER A 235 -2.37 14.53 1.49
N HIS A 236 -1.49 13.60 1.88
CA HIS A 236 -1.47 13.04 3.23
C HIS A 236 -1.16 14.11 4.30
N TYR A 237 -0.51 15.21 3.90
CA TYR A 237 -0.12 16.29 4.80
C TYR A 237 -1.21 17.37 4.99
N ASP A 238 -2.37 17.24 4.33
CA ASP A 238 -3.53 18.12 4.58
C ASP A 238 -4.48 17.50 5.60
N ASP A 239 -4.20 17.75 6.89
CA ASP A 239 -4.96 17.22 8.03
C ASP A 239 -6.43 17.68 8.10
N LYS A 240 -6.82 18.67 7.29
CA LYS A 240 -8.19 19.18 7.19
C LYS A 240 -9.07 18.28 6.33
N VAL A 241 -8.49 17.39 5.53
CA VAL A 241 -9.18 16.58 4.54
C VAL A 241 -9.08 15.10 4.90
N LEU A 242 -9.82 14.70 5.94
CA LEU A 242 -9.86 13.30 6.38
C LEU A 242 -10.45 12.37 5.31
N PRO A 243 -10.03 11.08 5.27
CA PRO A 243 -10.58 10.09 4.37
C PRO A 243 -12.12 10.06 4.30
N SER A 244 -12.80 10.12 5.44
CA SER A 244 -14.26 10.17 5.56
C SER A 244 -14.92 11.37 4.89
N GLY A 245 -14.16 12.43 4.61
CA GLY A 245 -14.60 13.58 3.83
C GLY A 245 -14.51 13.37 2.32
N GLN A 246 -13.58 12.55 1.85
CA GLN A 246 -13.22 12.44 0.43
C GLN A 246 -14.08 11.41 -0.33
N GLU A 247 -14.33 11.67 -1.60
CA GLU A 247 -15.07 10.76 -2.48
C GLU A 247 -14.41 9.38 -2.61
N LEU A 248 -13.08 9.35 -2.75
CA LEU A 248 -12.30 8.12 -2.92
C LEU A 248 -12.66 7.07 -1.87
N TYR A 249 -12.53 7.44 -0.59
CA TYR A 249 -12.72 6.51 0.51
C TYR A 249 -14.19 6.18 0.77
N LYS A 250 -15.11 7.10 0.47
CA LYS A 250 -16.56 6.82 0.49
C LYS A 250 -16.92 5.74 -0.53
N LEU A 251 -16.38 5.82 -1.75
CA LEU A 251 -16.60 4.80 -2.77
C LEU A 251 -15.97 3.46 -2.37
N ILE A 252 -14.77 3.48 -1.79
CA ILE A 252 -14.12 2.27 -1.24
C ILE A 252 -14.99 1.61 -0.17
N ALA A 253 -15.43 2.37 0.84
CA ALA A 253 -16.27 1.86 1.91
C ALA A 253 -17.58 1.26 1.38
N LYS A 254 -18.23 1.95 0.43
CA LYS A 254 -19.44 1.46 -0.24
C LYS A 254 -19.22 0.15 -0.99
N ILE A 255 -18.14 0.04 -1.77
CA ILE A 255 -17.78 -1.20 -2.49
C ILE A 255 -17.56 -2.34 -1.49
N ILE A 256 -16.84 -2.11 -0.39
CA ILE A 256 -16.54 -3.13 0.61
C ILE A 256 -17.81 -3.65 1.28
N VAL A 257 -18.71 -2.76 1.72
CA VAL A 257 -19.95 -3.13 2.43
C VAL A 257 -20.94 -3.84 1.50
N THR A 258 -21.10 -3.34 0.29
CA THR A 258 -22.04 -3.91 -0.69
C THR A 258 -21.47 -5.13 -1.41
N ARG A 259 -20.13 -5.27 -1.45
CA ARG A 259 -19.36 -6.17 -2.32
C ARG A 259 -19.66 -5.99 -3.81
N ASP A 260 -20.21 -4.84 -4.18
CA ASP A 260 -20.58 -4.51 -5.55
C ASP A 260 -19.60 -3.48 -6.12
N THR A 261 -18.71 -3.95 -7.00
CA THR A 261 -17.69 -3.13 -7.66
C THR A 261 -18.28 -2.16 -8.68
N ALA A 262 -19.53 -2.34 -9.11
CA ALA A 262 -20.23 -1.36 -9.94
C ALA A 262 -20.47 -0.02 -9.20
N ASN A 263 -20.28 0.02 -7.88
CA ASN A 263 -20.27 1.27 -7.11
C ASN A 263 -19.03 2.14 -7.38
N TRP A 264 -17.99 1.62 -8.02
CA TRP A 264 -16.85 2.44 -8.42
C TRP A 264 -17.22 3.39 -9.57
N LYS A 265 -17.63 4.61 -9.21
CA LYS A 265 -18.02 5.68 -10.14
C LYS A 265 -17.45 7.03 -9.67
N PRO A 266 -16.12 7.21 -9.70
CA PRO A 266 -15.50 8.45 -9.28
C PRO A 266 -15.95 9.61 -10.19
N THR A 267 -16.26 10.76 -9.59
CA THR A 267 -16.55 12.00 -10.31
C THR A 267 -15.32 12.87 -10.46
N GLN A 268 -14.35 12.75 -9.54
CA GLN A 268 -13.06 13.43 -9.63
C GLN A 268 -12.13 12.74 -10.64
N LYS A 269 -11.38 13.55 -11.39
CA LYS A 269 -10.36 13.04 -12.30
C LYS A 269 -9.21 12.43 -11.50
N PRO A 270 -8.66 11.28 -11.95
CA PRO A 270 -7.51 10.68 -11.29
C PRO A 270 -6.29 11.59 -11.43
N ASN A 271 -5.53 11.71 -10.34
CA ASN A 271 -4.28 12.46 -10.28
C ASN A 271 -3.16 11.66 -9.56
N ASN A 272 -3.35 10.37 -9.29
CA ASN A 272 -2.40 9.52 -8.56
C ASN A 272 -1.13 9.15 -9.34
N SER A 273 -0.89 9.71 -10.54
CA SER A 273 0.39 9.56 -11.23
C SER A 273 1.51 10.23 -10.44
N TRP A 274 2.67 9.58 -10.36
CA TRP A 274 3.88 10.14 -9.75
C TRP A 274 4.26 11.53 -10.32
N LYS A 275 3.83 11.85 -11.54
CA LYS A 275 4.07 13.15 -12.18
C LYS A 275 3.40 14.33 -11.47
N ASN A 276 2.40 14.07 -10.62
CA ASN A 276 1.62 15.09 -9.93
C ASN A 276 2.04 15.31 -8.47
N TRP A 277 2.95 14.49 -7.93
CA TRP A 277 3.30 14.48 -6.51
C TRP A 277 4.82 14.50 -6.35
N GLU A 278 5.31 15.39 -5.50
CA GLU A 278 6.74 15.47 -5.18
C GLU A 278 7.05 14.47 -4.07
N SER A 279 8.09 13.67 -4.26
CA SER A 279 8.48 12.58 -3.34
C SER A 279 9.97 12.34 -3.44
N GLY A 280 10.61 11.82 -2.39
CA GLY A 280 12.03 11.47 -2.45
C GLY A 280 12.99 12.66 -2.42
N ASN A 281 12.59 13.77 -1.78
CA ASN A 281 13.32 15.03 -1.73
C ASN A 281 14.12 15.26 -0.42
N LEU A 282 14.20 14.27 0.48
CA LEU A 282 14.93 14.32 1.76
C LEU A 282 16.10 13.34 1.85
#